data_AF-A0A821XSC0-F1
#
_entry.id   AF-A0A821XSC0-F1
#
_cell.length_a   1.000
_cell.length_b   1.000
_cell.length_c   1.000
_cell.angle_alpha   90.00
_cell.angle_beta   90.00
_cell.angle_gamma   90.00
#
_symmetry.space_group_name_H-M   'P 1'
#
loop_
_entity.id
_entity.type
_entity.pdbx_description
1 polymer ?
#
loop_
_entity_poly.entity_id
_entity_poly.type
_entity_poly.pdbx_seq_one_letter_code
_entity_poly.pdbx_strand_id
1 'polypeptide(L)'
;MFGDAVVKIFPSDEHVVLELSDRSIYEKCIDQGVVRVDQHLLGIEVYTFTSNPENSEIDAENWYETEMVDHKPDIMPFISNPQHPIFQFKWNPRVFLEQLRLWTSNERKTNEKDQVKFEKLCNLKRHLLRMTVMLNTIGVVKRGFYRIGDKEIKLKPDRLKTILYDHKSKLQRGKTMSLSHATEFPYKSTSVSVVNEDCLIVYKNLVNKGCRPVVLNMANATSPGGGYKRGDGAQEETLFRRSNYFQSLDLELDDGKPTARFYCNSNCDLEPLGKGDRMYEMDEFGAIYTAGLTVFRQPEDTGYTFMDIPMYDVCAIAMAAYRDPKIENDLLTSKYSLGMRKKIENIFAIAYHQKHDSLVLSALGCGAFRNPPKHVAAIFKSVIEQYAGYFKYIYFAIVDDHNAGQDLNPTGNYRPFHKLLDNLEEEPKRQYLVDMMIGPWRILDQKTSKEITLSDIRIRYLDPCFHGGKCNDLNTEQHCREFSHPPLCPYTNDTAPCKKKNDTQHMLWFRHREKCSYGGECELIETDFMHSNEFEHPEFCRDGGRCENMGAEHLKAYQHLPLCKYRRECVSFNSGS
;
A
#
# COMPACT_ATOMS: atom_id res chain seq x y z
N MET A 1 -27.99 -60.74 -14.16
CA MET A 1 -29.35 -60.93 -13.61
C MET A 1 -30.31 -59.80 -14.03
N PHE A 2 -29.97 -58.98 -15.05
CA PHE A 2 -30.79 -57.84 -15.49
C PHE A 2 -30.59 -57.57 -17.00
N GLY A 3 -30.78 -58.59 -17.84
CA GLY A 3 -30.52 -58.50 -19.28
C GLY A 3 -31.33 -57.40 -19.99
N ASP A 4 -32.53 -57.10 -19.47
CA ASP A 4 -33.46 -56.14 -20.08
C ASP A 4 -33.29 -54.71 -19.54
N ALA A 5 -32.32 -54.48 -18.65
CA ALA A 5 -32.12 -53.18 -17.99
C ALA A 5 -30.98 -52.35 -18.59
N VAL A 6 -30.15 -52.94 -19.46
CA VAL A 6 -29.07 -52.21 -20.13
C VAL A 6 -29.62 -51.61 -21.42
N VAL A 7 -29.71 -50.29 -21.47
CA VAL A 7 -30.25 -49.53 -22.61
C VAL A 7 -29.18 -49.36 -23.69
N LYS A 8 -27.93 -49.11 -23.29
CA LYS A 8 -26.78 -48.98 -24.20
C LYS A 8 -25.49 -49.45 -23.55
N ILE A 9 -24.57 -49.88 -24.40
CA ILE A 9 -23.21 -50.27 -24.04
C ILE A 9 -22.26 -49.40 -24.88
N PHE A 10 -21.38 -48.64 -24.22
CA PHE A 10 -20.35 -47.86 -24.88
C PHE A 10 -18.98 -48.49 -24.58
N PRO A 11 -18.28 -49.01 -25.60
CA PRO A 11 -16.90 -49.44 -25.44
C PRO A 11 -15.97 -48.22 -25.41
N SER A 12 -14.99 -48.24 -24.50
CA SER A 12 -13.81 -47.36 -24.43
C SER A 12 -12.56 -48.24 -24.40
N ASP A 13 -11.39 -47.71 -24.76
CA ASP A 13 -10.16 -48.50 -25.01
C ASP A 13 -9.76 -49.42 -23.83
N GLU A 14 -10.10 -49.06 -22.59
CA GLU A 14 -9.87 -49.90 -21.39
C GLU A 14 -11.12 -50.12 -20.50
N HIS A 15 -12.29 -49.57 -20.88
CA HIS A 15 -13.48 -49.55 -20.01
C HIS A 15 -14.76 -49.86 -20.80
N VAL A 16 -15.77 -50.43 -20.13
CA VAL A 16 -17.11 -50.63 -20.68
C VAL A 16 -18.10 -49.80 -19.87
N VAL A 17 -18.79 -48.86 -20.53
CA VAL A 17 -19.84 -48.04 -19.90
C VAL A 17 -21.21 -48.63 -20.21
N LEU A 18 -21.99 -48.88 -19.17
CA LEU A 18 -23.35 -49.41 -19.26
C LEU A 18 -24.37 -48.33 -18.91
N GLU A 19 -25.29 -48.03 -19.82
CA GLU A 19 -26.46 -47.17 -19.55
C GLU A 19 -27.59 -48.05 -19.04
N LEU A 20 -28.08 -47.79 -17.82
CA LEU A 20 -29.16 -48.56 -17.20
C LEU A 20 -30.50 -47.83 -17.33
N SER A 21 -31.59 -48.58 -17.50
CA SER A 21 -32.93 -48.05 -17.73
C SER A 21 -33.57 -47.44 -16.48
N ASP A 22 -33.08 -47.76 -15.29
CA ASP A 22 -33.67 -47.33 -14.02
C ASP A 22 -32.61 -47.18 -12.90
N ARG A 23 -32.72 -46.12 -12.12
CA ARG A 23 -31.81 -45.79 -11.00
C ARG A 23 -31.84 -46.81 -9.85
N SER A 24 -32.99 -47.43 -9.57
CA SER A 24 -33.10 -48.48 -8.55
C SER A 24 -32.33 -49.74 -8.91
N ILE A 25 -32.12 -49.98 -10.21
CA ILE A 25 -31.30 -51.09 -10.71
C ILE A 25 -29.82 -50.75 -10.54
N TYR A 26 -29.43 -49.50 -10.82
CA TYR A 26 -28.08 -49.01 -10.49
C TYR A 26 -27.76 -49.19 -9.00
N GLU A 27 -28.64 -48.75 -8.10
CA GLU A 27 -28.45 -48.86 -6.66
C GLU A 27 -28.32 -50.32 -6.18
N LYS A 28 -29.09 -51.25 -6.77
CA LYS A 28 -28.95 -52.70 -6.52
C LYS A 28 -27.64 -53.29 -7.03
N CYS A 29 -27.15 -52.84 -8.20
CA CYS A 29 -25.86 -53.30 -8.71
C CYS A 29 -24.72 -52.86 -7.79
N ILE A 30 -24.78 -51.62 -7.30
CA ILE A 30 -23.82 -51.07 -6.32
C ILE A 30 -23.87 -51.85 -5.00
N ASP A 31 -25.05 -52.14 -4.46
CA ASP A 31 -25.23 -52.91 -3.22
C ASP A 31 -24.69 -54.34 -3.31
N GLN A 32 -24.86 -54.99 -4.46
CA GLN A 32 -24.40 -56.37 -4.68
C GLN A 32 -22.91 -56.47 -5.05
N GLY A 33 -22.27 -55.38 -5.48
CA GLY A 33 -20.84 -55.32 -5.79
C GLY A 33 -20.38 -56.18 -6.98
N VAL A 34 -21.30 -56.68 -7.81
CA VAL A 34 -20.97 -57.55 -8.95
C VAL A 34 -21.97 -57.39 -10.10
N VAL A 35 -21.47 -57.31 -11.33
CA VAL A 35 -22.28 -57.41 -12.57
C VAL A 35 -21.93 -58.70 -13.28
N ARG A 36 -22.96 -59.41 -13.77
CA ARG A 36 -22.77 -60.57 -14.65
C ARG A 36 -23.05 -60.19 -16.11
N VAL A 37 -22.05 -60.34 -16.97
CA VAL A 37 -22.17 -60.25 -18.42
C VAL A 37 -21.98 -61.66 -18.99
N ASP A 38 -23.02 -62.21 -19.60
CA ASP A 38 -23.08 -63.62 -20.02
C ASP A 38 -22.67 -64.61 -18.91
N GLN A 39 -21.54 -65.31 -19.11
CA GLN A 39 -20.96 -66.27 -18.16
C GLN A 39 -19.91 -65.66 -17.23
N HIS A 40 -19.58 -64.38 -17.40
CA HIS A 40 -18.49 -63.73 -16.68
C HIS A 40 -19.04 -62.87 -15.54
N LEU A 41 -18.49 -63.07 -14.34
CA LEU A 41 -18.75 -62.22 -13.18
C LEU A 41 -17.66 -61.15 -13.13
N LEU A 42 -18.09 -59.89 -13.22
CA LEU A 42 -17.24 -58.71 -13.11
C LEU A 42 -17.52 -58.08 -11.75
N GLY A 43 -16.52 -58.01 -10.89
CA GLY A 43 -16.61 -57.25 -9.65
C GLY A 43 -16.84 -55.78 -9.97
N ILE A 44 -17.79 -55.15 -9.28
CA ILE A 44 -17.97 -53.71 -9.31
C ILE A 44 -17.22 -53.17 -8.10
N GLU A 45 -16.07 -52.55 -8.35
CA GLU A 45 -15.52 -51.64 -7.36
C GLU A 45 -16.32 -50.34 -7.39
N VAL A 46 -17.11 -50.12 -6.35
CA VAL A 46 -17.84 -48.87 -6.18
C VAL A 46 -16.81 -47.82 -5.79
N TYR A 47 -16.34 -47.06 -6.77
CA TYR A 47 -15.54 -45.87 -6.52
C TYR A 47 -16.45 -44.77 -5.96
N THR A 48 -16.84 -44.91 -4.69
CA THR A 48 -17.32 -43.76 -3.93
C THR A 48 -16.12 -42.86 -3.73
N PHE A 49 -16.18 -41.63 -4.23
CA PHE A 49 -15.20 -40.58 -3.93
C PHE A 49 -15.34 -40.18 -2.45
N THR A 50 -15.13 -41.13 -1.54
CA THR A 50 -14.87 -40.90 -0.12
C THR A 50 -13.37 -40.77 0.06
N SER A 51 -12.72 -40.03 -0.83
CA SER A 51 -11.36 -39.63 -0.58
C SER A 51 -11.40 -38.67 0.60
N ASN A 52 -10.79 -39.04 1.73
CA ASN A 52 -10.49 -38.11 2.80
C ASN A 52 -9.96 -36.81 2.15
N PRO A 53 -10.69 -35.68 2.21
CA PRO A 53 -10.31 -34.47 1.48
C PRO A 53 -8.89 -33.99 1.82
N GLU A 54 -8.37 -34.34 3.01
CA GLU A 54 -6.99 -34.06 3.41
C GLU A 54 -5.93 -34.79 2.57
N ASN A 55 -6.30 -35.91 1.94
CA ASN A 55 -5.38 -36.74 1.15
C ASN A 55 -5.45 -36.47 -0.34
N SER A 56 -6.54 -35.87 -0.84
CA SER A 56 -6.74 -35.57 -2.26
C SER A 56 -6.17 -34.21 -2.65
N GLU A 57 -5.50 -34.18 -3.79
CA GLU A 57 -5.16 -32.92 -4.46
C GLU A 57 -6.40 -32.33 -5.13
N ILE A 58 -6.50 -31.01 -5.13
CA ILE A 58 -7.53 -30.32 -5.90
C ILE A 58 -7.28 -30.52 -7.40
N ASP A 59 -8.28 -30.97 -8.13
CA ASP A 59 -8.17 -31.28 -9.55
C ASP A 59 -9.43 -30.88 -10.34
N ALA A 60 -9.45 -31.23 -11.63
CA ALA A 60 -10.57 -30.93 -12.52
C ALA A 60 -11.86 -31.68 -12.11
N GLU A 61 -11.75 -32.97 -11.80
CA GLU A 61 -12.88 -33.88 -11.58
C GLU A 61 -13.51 -33.68 -10.21
N ASN A 62 -12.71 -33.36 -9.20
CA ASN A 62 -13.17 -33.18 -7.82
C ASN A 62 -13.57 -31.74 -7.48
N TRP A 63 -13.20 -30.76 -8.32
CA TRP A 63 -13.48 -29.36 -8.03
C TRP A 63 -13.73 -28.49 -9.25
N TYR A 64 -12.72 -28.27 -10.12
CA TYR A 64 -12.79 -27.17 -11.09
C TYR A 64 -13.87 -27.34 -12.17
N GLU A 65 -14.19 -28.57 -12.56
CA GLU A 65 -15.16 -28.89 -13.63
C GLU A 65 -16.46 -29.49 -13.07
N THR A 66 -16.54 -29.66 -11.74
CA THR A 66 -17.71 -30.18 -11.04
C THR A 66 -18.22 -29.14 -10.03
N GLU A 67 -17.87 -29.26 -8.76
CA GLU A 67 -18.40 -28.43 -7.65
C GLU A 67 -18.25 -26.93 -7.92
N MET A 68 -17.09 -26.47 -8.41
CA MET A 68 -16.85 -25.05 -8.68
C MET A 68 -17.84 -24.46 -9.70
N VAL A 69 -18.34 -25.26 -10.64
CA VAL A 69 -19.24 -24.81 -11.72
C VAL A 69 -20.61 -24.40 -11.17
N ASP A 70 -21.03 -25.01 -10.07
CA ASP A 70 -22.31 -24.72 -9.41
C ASP A 70 -22.26 -23.49 -8.52
N HIS A 71 -21.06 -22.96 -8.27
CA HIS A 71 -20.86 -21.78 -7.45
C HIS A 71 -20.82 -20.49 -8.25
N LYS A 72 -21.43 -19.46 -7.65
CA LYS A 72 -21.22 -18.07 -8.06
C LYS A 72 -20.03 -17.48 -7.32
N PRO A 73 -19.50 -16.31 -7.74
CA PRO A 73 -18.45 -15.61 -7.03
C PRO A 73 -18.90 -15.01 -5.68
N ASP A 74 -19.38 -15.86 -4.79
CA ASP A 74 -19.91 -15.58 -3.46
C ASP A 74 -19.35 -16.59 -2.47
N ILE A 75 -18.85 -16.09 -1.35
CA ILE A 75 -18.20 -16.89 -0.31
C ILE A 75 -19.20 -17.48 0.70
N MET A 76 -20.42 -16.94 0.77
CA MET A 76 -21.41 -17.32 1.80
C MET A 76 -21.69 -18.83 1.90
N PRO A 77 -21.80 -19.59 0.79
CA PRO A 77 -21.99 -21.05 0.86
C PRO A 77 -20.86 -21.80 1.60
N PHE A 78 -19.65 -21.24 1.59
CA PHE A 78 -18.47 -21.84 2.24
C PHE A 78 -18.31 -21.38 3.68
N ILE A 79 -18.68 -20.14 3.98
CA ILE A 79 -18.67 -19.64 5.37
C ILE A 79 -19.70 -20.40 6.21
N SER A 80 -20.87 -20.70 5.65
CA SER A 80 -21.92 -21.47 6.33
C SER A 80 -21.59 -22.96 6.46
N ASN A 81 -20.62 -23.47 5.69
CA ASN A 81 -20.13 -24.84 5.77
C ASN A 81 -18.62 -24.92 6.01
N PRO A 82 -18.14 -24.73 7.26
CA PRO A 82 -16.71 -24.80 7.57
C PRO A 82 -16.04 -26.14 7.29
N GLN A 83 -16.83 -27.21 7.12
CA GLN A 83 -16.33 -28.56 6.81
C GLN A 83 -16.28 -28.85 5.31
N HIS A 84 -16.52 -27.84 4.47
CA HIS A 84 -16.46 -27.99 3.03
C HIS A 84 -15.07 -28.53 2.57
N PRO A 85 -15.02 -29.57 1.70
CA PRO A 85 -13.77 -30.20 1.24
C PRO A 85 -12.70 -29.23 0.69
N ILE A 86 -13.13 -28.14 0.06
CA ILE A 86 -12.25 -27.06 -0.43
C ILE A 86 -11.24 -26.51 0.58
N PHE A 87 -11.60 -26.48 1.87
CA PHE A 87 -10.71 -26.05 2.94
C PHE A 87 -9.64 -27.09 3.28
N GLN A 88 -9.86 -28.34 2.86
CA GLN A 88 -9.07 -29.51 3.22
C GLN A 88 -8.17 -30.00 2.07
N PHE A 89 -8.57 -29.82 0.81
CA PHE A 89 -7.80 -30.26 -0.36
C PHE A 89 -6.32 -29.82 -0.33
N LYS A 90 -5.44 -30.71 -0.79
CA LYS A 90 -4.04 -30.38 -1.08
C LYS A 90 -4.00 -29.50 -2.33
N TRP A 91 -3.20 -28.43 -2.26
CA TRP A 91 -3.09 -27.49 -3.38
C TRP A 91 -2.26 -28.08 -4.52
N ASN A 92 -2.79 -28.08 -5.74
CA ASN A 92 -2.06 -28.46 -6.94
C ASN A 92 -1.88 -27.22 -7.85
N PRO A 93 -0.69 -26.59 -7.87
CA PRO A 93 -0.45 -25.39 -8.65
C PRO A 93 -0.47 -25.65 -10.17
N ARG A 94 -0.13 -26.87 -10.60
CA ARG A 94 -0.13 -27.26 -12.01
C ARG A 94 -1.55 -27.26 -12.57
N VAL A 95 -2.49 -27.90 -11.88
CA VAL A 95 -3.89 -27.95 -12.33
C VAL A 95 -4.52 -26.56 -12.31
N PHE A 96 -4.23 -25.74 -11.29
CA PHE A 96 -4.67 -24.35 -11.28
C PHE A 96 -4.19 -23.58 -12.53
N LEU A 97 -2.91 -23.74 -12.91
CA LEU A 97 -2.35 -23.07 -14.09
C LEU A 97 -2.96 -23.60 -15.39
N GLU A 98 -3.21 -24.90 -15.49
CA GLU A 98 -3.90 -25.51 -16.63
C GLU A 98 -5.31 -24.89 -16.78
N GLN A 99 -6.08 -24.83 -15.69
CA GLN A 99 -7.39 -24.20 -15.66
C GLN A 99 -7.34 -22.69 -15.95
N LEU A 100 -6.37 -21.96 -15.40
CA LEU A 100 -6.21 -20.53 -15.66
C LEU A 100 -5.92 -20.24 -17.14
N ARG A 101 -5.11 -21.08 -17.80
CA ARG A 101 -4.79 -20.93 -19.24
C ARG A 101 -6.02 -21.09 -20.12
N LEU A 102 -6.94 -22.01 -19.79
CA LEU A 102 -8.19 -22.20 -20.54
C LEU A 102 -9.03 -20.91 -20.59
N TRP A 103 -9.03 -20.13 -19.50
CA TRP A 103 -9.89 -18.96 -19.33
C TRP A 103 -9.15 -17.62 -19.48
N THR A 104 -7.90 -17.64 -19.95
CA THR A 104 -7.08 -16.44 -20.24
C THR A 104 -6.86 -16.27 -21.76
N SER A 105 -7.53 -17.07 -22.59
CA SER A 105 -7.33 -17.08 -24.05
C SER A 105 -7.94 -15.85 -24.76
N ASN A 106 -7.24 -15.37 -25.80
CA ASN A 106 -7.68 -14.29 -26.68
C ASN A 106 -8.45 -14.85 -27.90
N GLU A 107 -9.30 -15.85 -27.69
CA GLU A 107 -10.11 -16.38 -28.79
C GLU A 107 -11.05 -15.30 -29.34
N ARG A 108 -10.92 -15.02 -30.65
CA ARG A 108 -11.84 -14.15 -31.37
C ARG A 108 -13.03 -14.96 -31.85
N LYS A 109 -14.22 -14.65 -31.35
CA LYS A 109 -15.49 -15.16 -31.86
C LYS A 109 -15.87 -14.40 -33.13
N THR A 110 -16.52 -15.09 -34.06
CA THR A 110 -16.95 -14.54 -35.36
C THR A 110 -18.02 -13.45 -35.22
N ASN A 111 -18.76 -13.45 -34.12
CA ASN A 111 -19.87 -12.55 -33.83
C ASN A 111 -19.59 -11.76 -32.54
N GLU A 112 -19.82 -10.45 -32.56
CA GLU A 112 -19.62 -9.53 -31.44
C GLU A 112 -20.44 -9.92 -30.20
N LYS A 113 -21.68 -10.39 -30.38
CA LYS A 113 -22.52 -10.85 -29.25
C LYS A 113 -21.92 -12.08 -28.54
N ASP A 114 -21.32 -12.98 -29.32
CA ASP A 114 -20.72 -14.20 -28.78
C ASP A 114 -19.35 -13.90 -28.16
N GLN A 115 -18.62 -12.91 -28.70
CA GLN A 115 -17.41 -12.36 -28.08
C GLN A 115 -17.68 -11.83 -26.67
N VAL A 116 -18.68 -10.96 -26.52
CA VAL A 116 -19.05 -10.37 -25.22
C VAL A 116 -19.49 -11.44 -24.21
N LYS A 117 -20.23 -12.47 -24.65
CA LYS A 117 -20.62 -13.59 -23.78
C LYS A 117 -19.41 -14.41 -23.35
N PHE A 118 -18.50 -14.70 -24.27
CA PHE A 118 -17.29 -15.46 -24.01
C PHE A 118 -16.36 -14.73 -23.03
N GLU A 119 -16.17 -13.41 -23.19
CA GLU A 119 -15.38 -12.60 -22.26
C GLU A 119 -15.98 -12.57 -20.85
N LYS A 120 -17.31 -12.46 -20.74
CA LYS A 120 -18.02 -12.56 -19.45
C LYS A 120 -17.81 -13.92 -18.80
N LEU A 121 -17.85 -15.00 -19.57
CA LEU A 121 -17.59 -16.36 -19.08
C LEU A 121 -16.13 -16.50 -18.60
N CYS A 122 -15.16 -16.03 -19.38
CA CYS A 122 -13.75 -16.04 -19.00
C CYS A 122 -13.52 -15.25 -17.70
N ASN A 123 -14.11 -14.07 -17.57
CA ASN A 123 -14.07 -13.28 -16.33
C ASN A 123 -14.63 -14.06 -15.14
N LEU A 124 -15.83 -14.62 -15.29
CA LEU A 124 -16.48 -15.43 -14.26
C LEU A 124 -15.59 -16.60 -13.82
N LYS A 125 -15.03 -17.35 -14.77
CA LYS A 125 -14.18 -18.50 -14.48
C LYS A 125 -12.88 -18.09 -13.78
N ARG A 126 -12.22 -17.01 -14.22
CA ARG A 126 -11.04 -16.45 -13.52
C ARG A 126 -11.34 -16.04 -12.07
N HIS A 127 -12.51 -15.48 -11.82
CA HIS A 127 -12.95 -15.13 -10.46
C HIS A 127 -13.11 -16.39 -9.60
N LEU A 128 -13.79 -17.42 -10.10
CA LEU A 128 -13.97 -18.69 -9.38
C LEU A 128 -12.63 -19.39 -9.08
N LEU A 129 -11.67 -19.35 -10.02
CA LEU A 129 -10.31 -19.86 -9.80
C LEU A 129 -9.60 -19.10 -8.67
N ARG A 130 -9.67 -17.77 -8.63
CA ARG A 130 -9.06 -16.97 -7.55
C ARG A 130 -9.77 -17.15 -6.22
N MET A 131 -11.09 -17.36 -6.22
CA MET A 131 -11.82 -17.73 -5.02
C MET A 131 -11.41 -19.08 -4.47
N THR A 132 -11.15 -20.06 -5.35
CA THR A 132 -10.61 -21.38 -4.97
C THR A 132 -9.29 -21.24 -4.21
N VAL A 133 -8.37 -20.40 -4.70
CA VAL A 133 -7.12 -20.08 -4.00
C VAL A 133 -7.40 -19.50 -2.61
N MET A 134 -8.31 -18.52 -2.53
CA MET A 134 -8.67 -17.83 -1.28
C MET A 134 -9.26 -18.80 -0.25
N LEU A 135 -10.22 -19.65 -0.65
CA LEU A 135 -10.83 -20.66 0.23
C LEU A 135 -9.78 -21.64 0.75
N ASN A 136 -8.90 -22.14 -0.13
CA ASN A 136 -7.82 -23.03 0.27
C ASN A 136 -6.81 -22.34 1.22
N THR A 137 -6.47 -21.07 0.97
CA THR A 137 -5.65 -20.23 1.87
C THR A 137 -6.27 -20.11 3.26
N ILE A 138 -7.58 -19.86 3.36
CA ILE A 138 -8.28 -19.84 4.65
C ILE A 138 -8.18 -21.20 5.34
N GLY A 139 -8.40 -22.30 4.63
CA GLY A 139 -8.29 -23.66 5.16
C GLY A 139 -6.89 -23.96 5.71
N VAL A 140 -5.84 -23.57 4.98
CA VAL A 140 -4.43 -23.67 5.42
C VAL A 140 -4.17 -22.87 6.69
N VAL A 141 -4.62 -21.62 6.77
CA VAL A 141 -4.42 -20.77 7.96
C VAL A 141 -5.18 -21.32 9.17
N LYS A 142 -6.41 -21.81 8.99
CA LYS A 142 -7.21 -22.44 10.06
C LYS A 142 -6.53 -23.70 10.61
N ARG A 143 -5.97 -24.54 9.73
CA ARG A 143 -5.19 -25.73 10.12
C ARG A 143 -3.84 -25.39 10.76
N GLY A 144 -3.27 -24.24 10.40
CA GLY A 144 -1.97 -23.78 10.91
C GLY A 144 -0.76 -24.42 10.24
N PHE A 145 -0.93 -25.17 9.15
CA PHE A 145 0.16 -25.74 8.37
C PHE A 145 -0.29 -26.05 6.92
N TYR A 146 0.69 -26.28 6.04
CA TYR A 146 0.49 -26.89 4.73
C TYR A 146 1.61 -27.91 4.45
N ARG A 147 1.46 -28.73 3.41
CA ARG A 147 2.43 -29.75 3.04
C ARG A 147 3.01 -29.50 1.65
N ILE A 148 4.29 -29.81 1.48
CA ILE A 148 4.99 -29.88 0.20
C ILE A 148 5.63 -31.27 0.13
N GLY A 149 5.09 -32.15 -0.71
CA GLY A 149 5.38 -33.59 -0.62
C GLY A 149 5.06 -34.11 0.78
N ASP A 150 6.01 -34.84 1.39
CA ASP A 150 5.89 -35.36 2.75
C ASP A 150 6.24 -34.34 3.85
N LYS A 151 6.74 -33.16 3.47
CA LYS A 151 7.20 -32.15 4.42
C LYS A 151 6.04 -31.29 4.89
N GLU A 152 5.80 -31.30 6.20
CA GLU A 152 4.87 -30.38 6.87
C GLU A 152 5.56 -29.04 7.19
N ILE A 153 4.94 -27.94 6.79
CA ILE A 153 5.41 -26.58 7.06
C ILE A 153 4.38 -25.88 7.94
N LYS A 154 4.77 -25.59 9.19
CA LYS A 154 3.91 -24.95 10.18
C LYS A 154 3.88 -23.43 10.01
N LEU A 155 2.69 -22.86 10.05
CA LEU A 155 2.45 -21.43 10.11
C LEU A 155 2.55 -20.93 11.56
N LYS A 156 2.86 -19.65 11.73
CA LYS A 156 2.98 -18.98 13.04
C LYS A 156 2.02 -17.80 13.11
N PRO A 157 0.70 -18.04 13.24
CA PRO A 157 -0.31 -16.98 13.12
C PRO A 157 -0.34 -16.00 14.31
N ASP A 158 0.21 -16.37 15.47
CA ASP A 158 0.08 -15.62 16.74
C ASP A 158 0.94 -14.34 16.83
N ARG A 159 1.41 -13.81 15.70
CA ARG A 159 2.33 -12.66 15.65
C ARG A 159 1.68 -11.37 15.14
N LEU A 160 0.41 -11.41 14.78
CA LEU A 160 -0.27 -10.28 14.18
C LEU A 160 -0.49 -9.16 15.19
N LYS A 161 0.02 -7.98 14.83
CA LYS A 161 -0.29 -6.71 15.49
C LYS A 161 -0.87 -5.75 14.46
N THR A 162 -2.10 -5.31 14.70
CA THR A 162 -2.83 -4.38 13.83
C THR A 162 -2.99 -3.06 14.57
N ILE A 163 -2.67 -1.94 13.93
CA ILE A 163 -2.79 -0.60 14.51
C ILE A 163 -3.59 0.26 13.54
N LEU A 164 -4.77 0.68 13.98
CA LEU A 164 -5.60 1.67 13.29
C LEU A 164 -5.07 3.07 13.59
N TYR A 165 -4.85 3.81 12.52
CA TYR A 165 -4.50 5.22 12.53
C TYR A 165 -5.62 6.02 11.89
N ASP A 166 -6.29 6.86 12.67
CA ASP A 166 -7.39 7.72 12.23
C ASP A 166 -6.98 9.20 12.37
N HIS A 167 -7.96 10.09 12.23
CA HIS A 167 -7.75 11.52 12.34
C HIS A 167 -7.50 12.10 13.75
N LYS A 168 -7.70 11.32 14.80
CA LYS A 168 -7.34 11.70 16.18
C LYS A 168 -5.99 11.10 16.56
N SER A 169 -5.47 10.14 15.79
CA SER A 169 -4.20 9.49 16.06
C SER A 169 -3.02 10.45 16.09
N LYS A 170 -2.20 10.29 17.12
CA LYS A 170 -0.92 10.96 17.28
C LYS A 170 0.20 9.94 17.19
N LEU A 171 1.11 10.07 16.24
CA LEU A 171 2.21 9.10 16.09
C LEU A 171 3.35 9.40 17.07
N GLN A 172 3.71 10.66 17.30
CA GLN A 172 4.82 10.98 18.21
C GLN A 172 4.46 12.11 19.16
N ARG A 173 4.69 11.88 20.46
CA ARG A 173 4.61 12.92 21.48
C ARG A 173 5.76 13.88 21.27
N GLY A 174 5.46 15.15 21.43
CA GLY A 174 6.48 16.17 21.44
C GLY A 174 7.53 15.96 22.52
N LYS A 175 8.82 16.09 22.17
CA LYS A 175 9.91 16.20 23.13
C LYS A 175 10.52 17.59 23.01
N THR A 176 10.85 18.20 24.14
CA THR A 176 11.73 19.37 24.18
C THR A 176 13.11 18.92 23.72
N MET A 177 13.61 19.52 22.64
CA MET A 177 14.96 19.23 22.13
C MET A 177 15.82 20.49 22.13
N SER A 178 17.11 20.29 22.44
CA SER A 178 18.13 21.30 22.17
C SER A 178 18.40 21.34 20.66
N LEU A 179 18.50 22.56 20.12
CA LEU A 179 18.88 22.89 18.74
C LEU A 179 20.13 22.16 18.20
N SER A 180 20.99 21.67 19.10
CA SER A 180 22.21 20.94 18.73
C SER A 180 21.99 19.50 18.26
N HIS A 181 20.83 18.89 18.52
CA HIS A 181 20.59 17.45 18.30
C HIS A 181 19.56 17.12 17.21
N ALA A 182 18.97 18.11 16.54
CA ALA A 182 17.78 17.89 15.72
C ALA A 182 18.04 17.79 14.19
N THR A 183 19.29 17.72 13.74
CA THR A 183 19.68 17.66 12.32
C THR A 183 20.28 16.32 11.85
N GLU A 184 20.34 15.29 12.69
CA GLU A 184 20.90 14.01 12.25
C GLU A 184 19.85 13.16 11.53
N PHE A 185 19.88 13.21 10.20
CA PHE A 185 19.16 12.26 9.36
C PHE A 185 19.77 10.86 9.53
N PRO A 186 18.95 9.80 9.68
CA PRO A 186 19.46 8.43 9.81
C PRO A 186 20.33 7.98 8.64
N TYR A 187 20.10 8.55 7.45
CA TYR A 187 20.80 8.22 6.22
C TYR A 187 21.30 9.48 5.51
N LYS A 188 22.47 9.36 4.85
CA LYS A 188 23.06 10.44 4.03
C LYS A 188 22.22 10.77 2.80
N SER A 189 21.45 9.82 2.31
CA SER A 189 20.60 9.93 1.13
C SER A 189 19.52 8.85 1.18
N THR A 190 18.48 9.05 0.39
CA THR A 190 17.44 8.05 0.12
C THR A 190 17.54 7.64 -1.35
N SER A 191 17.74 6.34 -1.58
CA SER A 191 17.80 5.78 -2.93
C SER A 191 16.43 5.25 -3.35
N VAL A 192 16.01 5.60 -4.57
CA VAL A 192 14.70 5.23 -5.13
C VAL A 192 14.88 4.42 -6.41
N SER A 193 14.11 3.34 -6.53
CA SER A 193 14.07 2.50 -7.73
C SER A 193 12.65 2.14 -8.12
N VAL A 194 12.39 2.00 -9.41
CA VAL A 194 11.11 1.56 -9.94
C VAL A 194 11.33 0.26 -10.71
N VAL A 195 10.66 -0.80 -10.28
CA VAL A 195 10.87 -2.15 -10.81
C VAL A 195 9.56 -2.78 -11.25
N ASN A 196 9.59 -3.49 -12.38
CA ASN A 196 8.45 -4.25 -12.89
C ASN A 196 8.47 -5.65 -12.26
N GLU A 197 8.13 -5.72 -10.97
CA GLU A 197 8.26 -6.92 -10.16
C GLU A 197 7.18 -6.97 -9.08
N ASP A 198 6.84 -8.17 -8.61
CA ASP A 198 5.90 -8.38 -7.51
C ASP A 198 6.39 -7.73 -6.20
N CYS A 199 5.48 -7.03 -5.51
CA CYS A 199 5.83 -6.29 -4.30
C CYS A 199 6.38 -7.19 -3.16
N LEU A 200 5.94 -8.46 -3.06
CA LEU A 200 6.46 -9.37 -2.04
C LEU A 200 7.82 -9.96 -2.43
N ILE A 201 8.13 -10.06 -3.72
CA ILE A 201 9.48 -10.41 -4.21
C ILE A 201 10.45 -9.28 -3.84
N VAL A 202 10.09 -8.03 -4.13
CA VAL A 202 10.91 -6.85 -3.75
C VAL A 202 11.09 -6.77 -2.24
N TYR A 203 10.03 -6.99 -1.47
CA TYR A 203 10.08 -7.04 -0.01
C TYR A 203 11.09 -8.09 0.48
N LYS A 204 11.01 -9.32 -0.05
CA LYS A 204 11.93 -10.41 0.28
C LYS A 204 13.39 -10.03 -0.02
N ASN A 205 13.64 -9.41 -1.17
CA ASN A 205 14.97 -8.98 -1.57
C ASN A 205 15.55 -7.92 -0.62
N LEU A 206 14.73 -6.99 -0.12
CA LEU A 206 15.15 -6.01 0.87
C LEU A 206 15.45 -6.64 2.24
N VAL A 207 14.60 -7.57 2.69
CA VAL A 207 14.87 -8.34 3.93
C VAL A 207 16.20 -9.09 3.84
N ASN A 208 16.47 -9.74 2.70
CA ASN A 208 17.73 -10.45 2.45
C ASN A 208 18.96 -9.51 2.46
N LYS A 209 18.78 -8.22 2.17
CA LYS A 209 19.82 -7.17 2.28
C LYS A 209 19.97 -6.62 3.71
N GLY A 210 19.25 -7.17 4.69
CA GLY A 210 19.25 -6.73 6.08
C GLY A 210 18.43 -5.47 6.35
N CYS A 211 17.54 -5.08 5.45
CA CYS A 211 16.63 -3.96 5.64
C CYS A 211 15.37 -4.36 6.40
N ARG A 212 14.62 -3.37 6.89
CA ARG A 212 13.32 -3.51 7.57
C ARG A 212 12.20 -2.90 6.72
N PRO A 213 11.84 -3.51 5.57
CA PRO A 213 10.83 -2.96 4.68
C PRO A 213 9.41 -3.03 5.24
N VAL A 214 8.55 -2.15 4.74
CA VAL A 214 7.09 -2.22 4.85
C VAL A 214 6.47 -2.14 3.46
N VAL A 215 5.48 -2.98 3.18
CA VAL A 215 4.77 -2.98 1.90
C VAL A 215 3.50 -2.14 1.96
N LEU A 216 3.24 -1.34 0.93
CA LEU A 216 1.95 -0.66 0.75
C LEU A 216 0.91 -1.68 0.30
N ASN A 217 -0.19 -1.83 1.04
CA ASN A 217 -1.43 -2.41 0.54
C ASN A 217 -2.29 -1.29 -0.04
N MET A 218 -2.52 -1.30 -1.36
CA MET A 218 -3.38 -0.33 -2.06
C MET A 218 -4.85 -0.63 -1.77
N ALA A 219 -5.26 -0.32 -0.54
CA ALA A 219 -6.48 -0.83 0.05
C ALA A 219 -7.75 -0.24 -0.57
N ASN A 220 -8.81 -1.05 -0.56
CA ASN A 220 -10.16 -0.57 -0.73
C ASN A 220 -10.64 0.11 0.56
N ALA A 221 -11.25 1.30 0.46
CA ALA A 221 -11.69 2.07 1.63
C ALA A 221 -12.86 1.43 2.40
N THR A 222 -13.66 0.56 1.77
CA THR A 222 -14.91 0.06 2.35
C THR A 222 -14.88 -1.43 2.66
N SER A 223 -14.09 -2.21 1.91
CA SER A 223 -14.05 -3.67 2.01
C SER A 223 -12.63 -4.15 2.29
N PRO A 224 -12.36 -4.84 3.42
CA PRO A 224 -11.04 -5.39 3.70
C PRO A 224 -10.66 -6.41 2.61
N GLY A 225 -9.46 -6.26 2.04
CA GLY A 225 -9.01 -7.13 0.98
C GLY A 225 -9.70 -6.89 -0.37
N GLY A 226 -10.44 -5.78 -0.50
CA GLY A 226 -11.13 -5.42 -1.73
C GLY A 226 -12.12 -6.49 -2.18
N GLY A 227 -11.88 -7.06 -3.35
CA GLY A 227 -12.71 -8.11 -3.92
C GLY A 227 -12.18 -9.53 -3.79
N TYR A 228 -11.26 -9.79 -2.86
CA TYR A 228 -10.60 -11.10 -2.78
C TYR A 228 -11.60 -12.25 -2.54
N LYS A 229 -12.71 -11.98 -1.82
CA LYS A 229 -13.83 -12.91 -1.60
C LYS A 229 -14.62 -13.24 -2.87
N ARG A 230 -14.58 -12.37 -3.89
CA ARG A 230 -15.24 -12.52 -5.21
C ARG A 230 -14.28 -12.93 -6.32
N GLY A 231 -12.99 -13.12 -6.01
CA GLY A 231 -11.98 -13.49 -6.99
C GLY A 231 -11.42 -12.33 -7.82
N ASP A 232 -11.60 -11.09 -7.37
CA ASP A 232 -11.05 -9.92 -8.07
C ASP A 232 -9.50 -9.99 -8.08
N GLY A 233 -8.88 -9.45 -9.14
CA GLY A 233 -7.45 -9.58 -9.40
C GLY A 233 -6.71 -8.24 -9.36
N ALA A 234 -6.44 -7.72 -8.17
CA ALA A 234 -5.55 -6.59 -7.96
C ALA A 234 -4.48 -6.92 -6.89
N GLN A 235 -3.66 -5.92 -6.58
CA GLN A 235 -2.54 -6.07 -5.64
C GLN A 235 -3.03 -6.45 -4.23
N GLU A 236 -4.04 -5.76 -3.71
CA GLU A 236 -4.61 -6.04 -2.38
C GLU A 236 -5.12 -7.48 -2.28
N GLU A 237 -5.92 -7.93 -3.26
CA GLU A 237 -6.47 -9.28 -3.26
C GLU A 237 -5.38 -10.35 -3.33
N THR A 238 -4.29 -10.06 -4.04
CA THR A 238 -3.13 -10.95 -4.15
C THR A 238 -2.39 -11.07 -2.83
N LEU A 239 -2.25 -9.98 -2.06
CA LEU A 239 -1.70 -10.03 -0.70
C LEU A 239 -2.56 -10.93 0.20
N PHE A 240 -3.88 -10.81 0.12
CA PHE A 240 -4.83 -11.63 0.91
C PHE A 240 -4.78 -13.10 0.52
N ARG A 241 -4.74 -13.43 -0.78
CA ARG A 241 -4.66 -14.82 -1.25
C ARG A 241 -3.36 -15.52 -0.87
N ARG A 242 -2.26 -14.78 -0.71
CA ARG A 242 -0.91 -15.34 -0.49
C ARG A 242 -0.47 -15.39 0.97
N SER A 243 -1.27 -14.87 1.89
CA SER A 243 -0.88 -14.70 3.29
C SER A 243 -2.05 -14.87 4.25
N ASN A 244 -1.80 -14.68 5.54
CA ASN A 244 -2.83 -14.64 6.57
C ASN A 244 -3.41 -13.23 6.82
N TYR A 245 -3.30 -12.30 5.87
CA TYR A 245 -3.69 -10.89 6.06
C TYR A 245 -5.17 -10.70 6.42
N PHE A 246 -6.04 -11.59 5.97
CA PHE A 246 -7.46 -11.58 6.34
C PHE A 246 -7.67 -11.65 7.86
N GLN A 247 -6.80 -12.35 8.62
CA GLN A 247 -6.89 -12.39 10.09
C GLN A 247 -6.65 -11.01 10.73
N SER A 248 -5.94 -10.10 10.07
CA SER A 248 -5.72 -8.72 10.54
C SER A 248 -6.92 -7.83 10.25
N LEU A 249 -7.38 -7.83 8.99
CA LEU A 249 -8.27 -6.79 8.45
C LEU A 249 -9.73 -7.21 8.24
N ASP A 250 -10.00 -8.50 7.98
CA ASP A 250 -11.34 -9.00 7.69
C ASP A 250 -11.98 -9.64 8.93
N LEU A 251 -12.66 -8.81 9.72
CA LEU A 251 -13.32 -9.23 10.97
C LEU A 251 -14.41 -10.29 10.77
N GLU A 252 -15.00 -10.39 9.57
CA GLU A 252 -16.03 -11.40 9.28
C GLU A 252 -15.45 -12.81 9.23
N LEU A 253 -14.17 -12.93 8.86
CA LEU A 253 -13.45 -14.19 8.76
C LEU A 253 -12.48 -14.41 9.94
N ASP A 254 -12.55 -13.54 10.95
CA ASP A 254 -11.81 -13.71 12.19
C ASP A 254 -12.30 -14.97 12.92
N ASP A 255 -11.38 -15.87 13.24
CA ASP A 255 -11.68 -17.12 13.96
C ASP A 255 -11.80 -16.90 15.49
N GLY A 256 -11.80 -15.64 15.93
CA GLY A 256 -11.94 -15.25 17.33
C GLY A 256 -10.68 -15.47 18.15
N LYS A 257 -9.56 -15.85 17.51
CA LYS A 257 -8.25 -15.88 18.17
C LYS A 257 -7.83 -14.45 18.51
N PRO A 258 -7.17 -14.23 19.66
CA PRO A 258 -6.74 -12.91 20.07
C PRO A 258 -5.63 -12.39 19.13
N THR A 259 -6.03 -11.74 18.04
CA THR A 259 -5.16 -10.86 17.27
C THR A 259 -5.04 -9.54 18.02
N ALA A 260 -3.82 -9.05 18.16
CA ALA A 260 -3.56 -7.85 18.93
C ALA A 260 -3.90 -6.62 18.07
N ARG A 261 -5.17 -6.21 18.10
CA ARG A 261 -5.66 -5.04 17.38
C ARG A 261 -5.75 -3.84 18.31
N PHE A 262 -5.18 -2.73 17.85
CA PHE A 262 -5.09 -1.49 18.60
C PHE A 262 -5.55 -0.32 17.75
N TYR A 263 -6.00 0.71 18.45
CA TYR A 263 -6.16 2.04 17.93
C TYR A 263 -5.09 2.96 18.54
N CYS A 264 -4.43 3.77 17.71
CA CYS A 264 -3.49 4.77 18.21
C CYS A 264 -4.26 6.04 18.60
N ASN A 265 -4.32 6.36 19.88
CA ASN A 265 -5.08 7.51 20.35
C ASN A 265 -4.33 8.85 20.14
N SER A 266 -4.98 9.93 20.56
CA SER A 266 -4.45 11.30 20.50
C SER A 266 -3.29 11.57 21.47
N ASN A 267 -2.92 10.60 22.31
CA ASN A 267 -1.78 10.67 23.22
C ASN A 267 -0.64 9.74 22.79
N CYS A 268 -0.63 9.18 21.57
CA CYS A 268 0.33 8.16 21.13
C CYS A 268 0.24 6.81 21.85
N ASP A 269 -0.79 6.58 22.66
CA ASP A 269 -0.95 5.31 23.35
C ASP A 269 -1.75 4.35 22.45
N LEU A 270 -1.44 3.06 22.56
CA LEU A 270 -2.14 1.99 21.87
C LEU A 270 -3.24 1.46 22.77
N GLU A 271 -4.49 1.71 22.39
CA GLU A 271 -5.66 1.20 23.08
C GLU A 271 -6.20 -0.03 22.33
N PRO A 272 -6.49 -1.15 23.02
CA PRO A 272 -7.07 -2.32 22.38
C PRO A 272 -8.41 -1.98 21.71
N LEU A 273 -8.62 -2.47 20.49
CA LEU A 273 -9.93 -2.38 19.83
C LEU A 273 -10.92 -3.33 20.51
N GLY A 274 -12.09 -2.82 20.88
CA GLY A 274 -13.19 -3.59 21.43
C GLY A 274 -13.92 -4.41 20.36
N LYS A 275 -14.73 -5.39 20.80
CA LYS A 275 -15.52 -6.28 19.91
C LYS A 275 -16.54 -5.55 19.01
N GLY A 276 -16.86 -4.29 19.29
CA GLY A 276 -17.78 -3.47 18.50
C GLY A 276 -17.08 -2.44 17.61
N ASP A 277 -15.76 -2.29 17.71
CA ASP A 277 -15.02 -1.29 16.95
C ASP A 277 -14.85 -1.76 15.51
N ARG A 278 -15.04 -0.82 14.59
CA ARG A 278 -14.91 -1.06 13.16
C ARG A 278 -13.56 -0.54 12.67
N MET A 279 -12.86 -1.34 11.87
CA MET A 279 -11.70 -0.90 11.11
C MET A 279 -12.08 -0.29 9.75
N TYR A 280 -13.29 -0.60 9.27
CA TYR A 280 -13.84 -0.16 8.00
C TYR A 280 -15.27 0.40 8.19
N GLU A 281 -15.72 1.38 7.41
CA GLU A 281 -14.99 2.08 6.33
C GLU A 281 -13.81 2.91 6.87
N MET A 282 -12.74 3.00 6.09
CA MET A 282 -11.53 3.73 6.46
C MET A 282 -11.79 5.25 6.41
N ASP A 283 -11.33 5.96 7.44
CA ASP A 283 -11.27 7.43 7.45
C ASP A 283 -10.52 7.97 6.23
N GLU A 284 -10.91 9.15 5.72
CA GLU A 284 -10.33 9.74 4.49
C GLU A 284 -8.80 9.83 4.52
N PHE A 285 -8.21 10.16 5.66
CA PHE A 285 -6.74 10.21 5.82
C PHE A 285 -6.20 9.10 6.73
N GLY A 286 -7.07 8.16 7.12
CA GLY A 286 -6.73 7.03 7.97
C GLY A 286 -5.93 5.95 7.23
N ALA A 287 -5.26 5.12 8.00
CA ALA A 287 -4.49 3.98 7.52
C ALA A 287 -4.49 2.86 8.57
N ILE A 288 -4.24 1.63 8.12
CA ILE A 288 -4.09 0.50 9.03
C ILE A 288 -2.71 -0.09 8.84
N TYR A 289 -1.91 -0.11 9.91
CA TYR A 289 -0.62 -0.79 9.94
C TYR A 289 -0.80 -2.21 10.44
N THR A 290 -0.21 -3.19 9.76
CA THR A 290 -0.17 -4.59 10.21
C THR A 290 1.27 -5.07 10.24
N ALA A 291 1.70 -5.61 11.38
CA ALA A 291 2.96 -6.34 11.52
C ALA A 291 2.69 -7.82 11.80
N GLY A 292 3.65 -8.68 11.45
CA GLY A 292 3.59 -10.11 11.78
C GLY A 292 2.91 -10.98 10.72
N LEU A 293 2.69 -10.47 9.50
CA LEU A 293 2.07 -11.25 8.43
C LEU A 293 2.96 -12.42 8.03
N THR A 294 2.33 -13.55 7.71
CA THR A 294 3.00 -14.72 7.14
C THR A 294 2.56 -14.88 5.69
N VAL A 295 3.51 -14.70 4.75
CA VAL A 295 3.30 -14.99 3.33
C VAL A 295 3.86 -16.39 3.05
N PHE A 296 3.02 -17.26 2.48
CA PHE A 296 3.37 -18.68 2.28
C PHE A 296 3.05 -19.19 0.88
N ARG A 297 2.61 -18.32 -0.04
CA ARG A 297 2.40 -18.65 -1.46
C ARG A 297 3.19 -17.73 -2.38
N GLN A 298 3.68 -18.33 -3.46
CA GLN A 298 4.29 -17.67 -4.60
C GLN A 298 3.22 -16.89 -5.41
N PRO A 299 3.62 -16.03 -6.37
CA PRO A 299 2.68 -15.25 -7.19
C PRO A 299 1.77 -16.11 -8.10
N GLU A 300 0.74 -15.49 -8.69
CA GLU A 300 -0.32 -16.17 -9.46
C GLU A 300 0.21 -16.93 -10.68
N ASP A 301 1.24 -16.40 -11.35
CA ASP A 301 1.88 -17.00 -12.53
C ASP A 301 2.60 -18.32 -12.23
N THR A 302 2.92 -18.59 -10.96
CA THR A 302 3.42 -19.88 -10.47
C THR A 302 2.31 -20.82 -10.01
N GLY A 303 1.04 -20.43 -10.18
CA GLY A 303 -0.12 -21.15 -9.69
C GLY A 303 -0.30 -21.10 -8.19
N TYR A 304 0.13 -20.02 -7.53
CA TYR A 304 0.06 -19.86 -6.08
C TYR A 304 0.76 -20.99 -5.31
N THR A 305 1.86 -21.50 -5.87
CA THR A 305 2.66 -22.59 -5.30
C THR A 305 3.04 -22.25 -3.86
N PHE A 306 2.94 -23.23 -2.95
CA PHE A 306 3.39 -23.04 -1.58
C PHE A 306 4.90 -22.85 -1.51
N MET A 307 5.35 -22.01 -0.58
CA MET A 307 6.78 -21.73 -0.39
C MET A 307 7.41 -22.79 0.53
N ASP A 308 8.61 -23.29 0.24
CA ASP A 308 9.31 -24.20 1.19
C ASP A 308 9.69 -23.53 2.51
N ILE A 309 9.85 -22.21 2.46
CA ILE A 309 10.18 -21.33 3.57
C ILE A 309 9.24 -20.12 3.48
N PRO A 310 8.18 -20.04 4.31
CA PRO A 310 7.34 -18.85 4.42
C PRO A 310 8.15 -17.61 4.76
N MET A 311 7.68 -16.46 4.30
CA MET A 311 8.14 -15.18 4.81
C MET A 311 7.32 -14.83 6.05
N TYR A 312 7.97 -14.84 7.21
CA TYR A 312 7.38 -14.43 8.47
C TYR A 312 7.65 -12.95 8.75
N ASP A 313 6.88 -12.38 9.67
CA ASP A 313 7.06 -11.02 10.18
C ASP A 313 6.98 -9.92 9.10
N VAL A 314 6.21 -10.17 8.03
CA VAL A 314 5.97 -9.19 6.98
C VAL A 314 5.11 -8.04 7.54
N CYS A 315 5.50 -6.81 7.23
CA CYS A 315 4.79 -5.60 7.65
C CYS A 315 4.13 -4.92 6.45
N ALA A 316 2.89 -4.44 6.62
CA ALA A 316 2.13 -3.76 5.59
C ALA A 316 1.39 -2.52 6.13
N ILE A 317 1.18 -1.52 5.26
CA ILE A 317 0.32 -0.36 5.51
C ILE A 317 -0.81 -0.39 4.50
N ALA A 318 -2.06 -0.54 4.96
CA ALA A 318 -3.26 -0.36 4.16
C ALA A 318 -3.63 1.12 4.09
N MET A 319 -3.68 1.66 2.87
CA MET A 319 -4.09 3.04 2.58
C MET A 319 -4.92 3.07 1.30
N ALA A 320 -6.11 3.67 1.38
CA ALA A 320 -7.00 3.79 0.23
C ALA A 320 -6.73 5.06 -0.58
N ALA A 321 -6.56 4.90 -1.89
CA ALA A 321 -6.58 6.01 -2.85
C ALA A 321 -8.01 6.54 -3.06
N TYR A 322 -8.15 7.70 -3.72
CA TYR A 322 -9.46 8.15 -4.18
C TYR A 322 -9.97 7.29 -5.32
N ARG A 323 -11.22 6.86 -5.26
CA ARG A 323 -11.89 6.13 -6.34
C ARG A 323 -12.52 7.13 -7.31
N ASP A 324 -12.24 6.99 -8.60
CA ASP A 324 -12.79 7.82 -9.67
C ASP A 324 -12.70 9.35 -9.38
N PRO A 325 -11.52 9.86 -9.00
CA PRO A 325 -11.38 11.27 -8.65
C PRO A 325 -11.65 12.17 -9.85
N LYS A 326 -12.03 13.43 -9.58
CA LYS A 326 -12.17 14.43 -10.65
C LYS A 326 -10.78 14.76 -11.23
N ILE A 327 -10.68 14.70 -12.56
CA ILE A 327 -9.46 14.93 -13.34
C ILE A 327 -9.69 16.08 -14.33
N GLU A 328 -8.71 16.97 -14.45
CA GLU A 328 -8.68 18.09 -15.39
C GLU A 328 -7.30 18.13 -16.06
N ASN A 329 -7.25 18.11 -17.40
CA ASN A 329 -6.01 18.09 -18.20
C ASN A 329 -5.03 16.98 -17.76
N ASP A 330 -5.52 15.74 -17.60
CA ASP A 330 -4.77 14.57 -17.12
C ASP A 330 -4.18 14.69 -15.70
N LEU A 331 -4.61 15.70 -14.93
CA LEU A 331 -4.18 15.92 -13.55
C LEU A 331 -5.37 15.81 -12.59
N LEU A 332 -5.10 15.34 -11.38
CA LEU A 332 -6.05 15.46 -10.27
C LEU A 332 -6.33 16.95 -10.02
N THR A 333 -7.59 17.31 -9.78
CA THR A 333 -7.92 18.68 -9.33
C THR A 333 -7.22 19.01 -8.01
N SER A 334 -7.09 20.30 -7.67
CA SER A 334 -6.35 20.74 -6.47
C SER A 334 -6.78 20.01 -5.19
N LYS A 335 -8.10 19.81 -4.99
CA LYS A 335 -8.63 19.06 -3.84
C LYS A 335 -8.05 17.64 -3.76
N TYR A 336 -8.19 16.86 -4.84
CA TYR A 336 -7.72 15.47 -4.87
C TYR A 336 -6.19 15.37 -4.89
N SER A 337 -5.50 16.31 -5.54
CA SER A 337 -4.05 16.39 -5.56
C SER A 337 -3.47 16.59 -4.15
N LEU A 338 -4.00 17.56 -3.41
CA LEU A 338 -3.59 17.83 -2.03
C LEU A 338 -3.98 16.69 -1.07
N GLY A 339 -5.18 16.13 -1.22
CA GLY A 339 -5.63 14.99 -0.42
C GLY A 339 -4.79 13.73 -0.68
N MET A 340 -4.43 13.46 -1.94
CA MET A 340 -3.57 12.34 -2.32
C MET A 340 -2.15 12.53 -1.75
N ARG A 341 -1.61 13.74 -1.82
CA ARG A 341 -0.34 14.09 -1.18
C ARG A 341 -0.37 13.78 0.32
N LYS A 342 -1.43 14.19 1.02
CA LYS A 342 -1.63 13.92 2.45
C LYS A 342 -1.72 12.42 2.78
N LYS A 343 -2.43 11.64 1.96
CA LYS A 343 -2.47 10.17 2.09
C LYS A 343 -1.09 9.56 1.92
N ILE A 344 -0.33 9.98 0.90
CA ILE A 344 1.05 9.50 0.67
C ILE A 344 1.96 9.87 1.85
N GLU A 345 1.86 11.08 2.36
CA GLU A 345 2.62 11.49 3.54
C GLU A 345 2.31 10.66 4.79
N ASN A 346 1.05 10.28 4.99
CA ASN A 346 0.67 9.43 6.12
C ASN A 346 1.30 8.04 6.02
N ILE A 347 1.46 7.49 4.81
CA ILE A 347 2.20 6.23 4.59
C ILE A 347 3.64 6.38 5.11
N PHE A 348 4.35 7.43 4.67
CA PHE A 348 5.75 7.68 5.06
C PHE A 348 5.87 7.92 6.56
N ALA A 349 4.97 8.73 7.12
CA ALA A 349 4.92 9.02 8.54
C ALA A 349 4.76 7.77 9.41
N ILE A 350 3.79 6.92 9.08
CA ILE A 350 3.51 5.68 9.82
C ILE A 350 4.69 4.73 9.69
N ALA A 351 5.24 4.56 8.49
CA ALA A 351 6.39 3.71 8.26
C ALA A 351 7.61 4.12 9.10
N TYR A 352 7.95 5.41 9.10
CA TYR A 352 9.06 5.93 9.90
C TYR A 352 8.79 5.80 11.41
N HIS A 353 7.56 6.09 11.84
CA HIS A 353 7.16 5.93 13.24
C HIS A 353 7.30 4.47 13.71
N GLN A 354 6.90 3.52 12.87
CA GLN A 354 7.04 2.07 13.08
C GLN A 354 8.48 1.54 12.86
N LYS A 355 9.46 2.44 12.68
CA LYS A 355 10.90 2.14 12.59
C LYS A 355 11.27 1.31 11.36
N HIS A 356 10.54 1.47 10.26
CA HIS A 356 10.94 0.94 8.97
C HIS A 356 12.02 1.83 8.34
N ASP A 357 13.03 1.20 7.74
CA ASP A 357 14.10 1.90 7.02
C ASP A 357 13.87 1.93 5.51
N SER A 358 12.92 1.14 5.01
CA SER A 358 12.70 0.96 3.58
C SER A 358 11.22 0.83 3.27
N LEU A 359 10.81 1.32 2.10
CA LEU A 359 9.43 1.28 1.64
C LEU A 359 9.33 0.44 0.36
N VAL A 360 8.33 -0.43 0.30
CA VAL A 360 7.88 -1.09 -0.94
C VAL A 360 6.52 -0.53 -1.31
N LEU A 361 6.53 0.43 -2.22
CA LEU A 361 5.36 1.18 -2.70
C LEU A 361 4.89 0.62 -4.06
N SER A 362 3.78 1.16 -4.55
CA SER A 362 3.24 0.83 -5.88
C SER A 362 2.51 2.03 -6.47
N ALA A 363 1.87 1.86 -7.63
CA ALA A 363 1.13 2.90 -8.35
C ALA A 363 -0.25 3.17 -7.69
N LEU A 364 -0.23 3.78 -6.49
CA LEU A 364 -1.38 3.98 -5.61
C LEU A 364 -2.60 4.56 -6.36
N GLY A 365 -3.64 3.74 -6.52
CA GLY A 365 -4.91 4.13 -7.14
C GLY A 365 -4.90 4.25 -8.67
N CYS A 366 -3.81 3.93 -9.35
CA CYS A 366 -3.66 4.11 -10.81
C CYS A 366 -4.27 2.98 -11.66
N GLY A 367 -4.76 1.91 -11.03
CA GLY A 367 -5.52 0.84 -11.70
C GLY A 367 -7.03 1.11 -11.63
N ALA A 368 -7.78 0.19 -11.01
CA ALA A 368 -9.25 0.23 -10.92
C ALA A 368 -9.85 1.53 -10.33
N PHE A 369 -9.06 2.33 -9.60
CA PHE A 369 -9.52 3.59 -8.99
C PHE A 369 -9.27 4.82 -9.87
N ARG A 370 -8.67 4.64 -11.05
CA ARG A 370 -8.58 5.65 -12.11
C ARG A 370 -7.90 6.96 -11.66
N ASN A 371 -6.79 6.88 -10.92
CA ASN A 371 -5.91 8.02 -10.67
C ASN A 371 -4.85 8.16 -11.78
N PRO A 372 -4.51 9.39 -12.23
CA PRO A 372 -3.56 9.59 -13.32
C PRO A 372 -2.11 9.26 -12.87
N PRO A 373 -1.46 8.22 -13.45
CA PRO A 373 -0.19 7.68 -12.93
C PRO A 373 0.96 8.69 -12.96
N LYS A 374 1.04 9.52 -14.00
CA LYS A 374 2.07 10.57 -14.11
C LYS A 374 1.96 11.58 -12.96
N HIS A 375 0.75 11.96 -12.58
CA HIS A 375 0.54 12.93 -11.52
C HIS A 375 0.75 12.32 -10.14
N VAL A 376 0.29 11.09 -9.91
CA VAL A 376 0.54 10.35 -8.66
C VAL A 376 2.04 10.15 -8.43
N ALA A 377 2.81 9.79 -9.47
CA ALA A 377 4.27 9.70 -9.39
C ALA A 377 4.91 11.05 -9.00
N ALA A 378 4.41 12.17 -9.52
CA ALA A 378 4.90 13.51 -9.16
C ALA A 378 4.58 13.88 -7.70
N ILE A 379 3.41 13.49 -7.21
CA ILE A 379 3.05 13.65 -5.80
C ILE A 379 3.99 12.82 -4.92
N PHE A 380 4.23 11.55 -5.25
CA PHE A 380 5.23 10.72 -4.54
C PHE A 380 6.61 11.39 -4.53
N LYS A 381 7.06 11.91 -5.68
CA LYS A 381 8.33 12.65 -5.76
C LYS A 381 8.39 13.79 -4.74
N SER A 382 7.32 14.59 -4.64
CA SER A 382 7.27 15.70 -3.68
C SER A 382 7.39 15.23 -2.22
N VAL A 383 6.78 14.08 -1.88
CA VAL A 383 6.88 13.52 -0.53
C VAL A 383 8.27 12.91 -0.29
N ILE A 384 8.87 12.28 -1.29
CA ILE A 384 10.25 11.77 -1.21
C ILE A 384 11.23 12.93 -0.96
N GLU A 385 11.10 14.05 -1.68
CA GLU A 385 11.94 15.24 -1.49
C GLU A 385 11.85 15.80 -0.05
N GLN A 386 10.68 15.65 0.60
CA GLN A 386 10.45 16.03 2.00
C GLN A 386 11.02 15.02 3.01
N TYR A 387 11.01 13.73 2.68
CA TYR A 387 11.44 12.62 3.54
C TYR A 387 12.83 12.08 3.20
N ALA A 388 13.60 12.81 2.39
CA ALA A 388 14.98 12.46 2.07
C ALA A 388 15.80 12.26 3.36
N GLY A 389 16.59 11.19 3.42
CA GLY A 389 17.42 10.83 4.58
C GLY A 389 16.69 10.08 5.71
N TYR A 390 15.35 10.00 5.71
CA TYR A 390 14.59 9.22 6.70
C TYR A 390 14.50 7.73 6.36
N PHE A 391 14.58 7.40 5.07
CA PHE A 391 14.57 6.04 4.55
C PHE A 391 15.85 5.76 3.78
N LYS A 392 16.36 4.54 3.89
CA LYS A 392 17.50 4.06 3.11
C LYS A 392 17.09 3.77 1.67
N TYR A 393 16.00 3.02 1.49
CA TYR A 393 15.53 2.57 0.19
C TYR A 393 14.03 2.77 0.00
N ILE A 394 13.62 3.27 -1.16
CA ILE A 394 12.22 3.31 -1.59
C ILE A 394 12.11 2.59 -2.93
N TYR A 395 11.38 1.48 -2.96
CA TYR A 395 11.11 0.74 -4.18
C TYR A 395 9.66 0.92 -4.59
N PHE A 396 9.43 1.25 -5.85
CA PHE A 396 8.11 1.15 -6.48
C PHE A 396 8.03 -0.16 -7.26
N ALA A 397 7.32 -1.13 -6.70
CA ALA A 397 7.04 -2.41 -7.32
C ALA A 397 5.72 -2.30 -8.11
N ILE A 398 5.80 -2.18 -9.43
CA ILE A 398 4.66 -1.90 -10.30
C ILE A 398 4.61 -2.93 -11.41
N VAL A 399 3.67 -3.85 -11.30
CA VAL A 399 3.30 -4.77 -12.38
C VAL A 399 2.08 -4.19 -13.09
N ASP A 400 2.19 -3.99 -14.40
CA ASP A 400 1.05 -3.58 -15.22
C ASP A 400 0.07 -4.76 -15.34
N ASP A 401 -1.19 -4.51 -14.98
CA ASP A 401 -2.28 -5.50 -15.00
C ASP A 401 -3.27 -5.21 -16.15
N HIS A 402 -4.42 -5.87 -16.13
CA HIS A 402 -5.50 -5.65 -17.10
C HIS A 402 -6.13 -4.23 -17.04
N ASN A 403 -5.81 -3.42 -16.02
CA ASN A 403 -6.20 -2.02 -15.92
C ASN A 403 -5.16 -1.08 -16.53
N ALA A 404 -4.03 -1.59 -17.04
CA ALA A 404 -3.03 -0.84 -17.78
C ALA A 404 -3.42 -0.69 -19.26
N GLY A 405 -2.96 0.39 -19.90
CA GLY A 405 -3.19 0.63 -21.34
C GLY A 405 -4.57 1.17 -21.68
N GLN A 406 -5.32 1.68 -20.69
CA GLN A 406 -6.59 2.37 -20.87
C GLN A 406 -6.37 3.84 -21.24
N ASP A 407 -7.43 4.56 -21.62
CA ASP A 407 -7.36 5.99 -21.98
C ASP A 407 -6.62 6.85 -20.95
N LEU A 408 -6.76 6.52 -19.66
CA LEU A 408 -6.12 7.25 -18.55
C LEU A 408 -4.63 6.89 -18.36
N ASN A 409 -4.21 5.69 -18.76
CA ASN A 409 -2.86 5.16 -18.57
C ASN A 409 -2.38 4.39 -19.83
N PRO A 410 -2.31 5.06 -20.99
CA PRO A 410 -2.10 4.39 -22.29
C PRO A 410 -0.74 3.70 -22.39
N THR A 411 0.22 4.07 -21.55
CA THR A 411 1.55 3.44 -21.46
C THR A 411 1.72 2.56 -20.23
N GLY A 412 0.62 2.14 -19.61
CA GLY A 412 0.61 1.48 -18.31
C GLY A 412 0.97 2.38 -17.14
N ASN A 413 1.07 1.78 -15.96
CA ASN A 413 1.39 2.42 -14.69
C ASN A 413 2.89 2.41 -14.41
N TYR A 414 3.63 1.40 -14.89
CA TYR A 414 5.07 1.28 -14.69
C TYR A 414 5.84 2.47 -15.30
N ARG A 415 5.63 2.74 -16.59
CA ARG A 415 6.44 3.70 -17.35
C ARG A 415 6.42 5.14 -16.79
N PRO A 416 5.26 5.72 -16.41
CA PRO A 416 5.21 7.06 -15.80
C PRO A 416 6.03 7.18 -14.52
N PHE A 417 5.96 6.16 -13.65
CA PHE A 417 6.74 6.12 -12.40
C PHE A 417 8.22 5.96 -12.69
N HIS A 418 8.59 4.98 -13.54
CA HIS A 418 9.98 4.73 -13.89
C HIS A 418 10.66 5.97 -14.47
N LYS A 419 10.00 6.67 -15.39
CA LYS A 419 10.57 7.89 -16.00
C LYS A 419 10.86 9.00 -14.98
N LEU A 420 10.08 9.09 -13.90
CA LEU A 420 10.14 10.20 -12.96
C LEU A 420 10.96 9.90 -11.69
N LEU A 421 10.97 8.64 -11.26
CA LEU A 421 11.45 8.23 -9.93
C LEU A 421 12.58 7.21 -9.96
N ASP A 422 12.83 6.52 -11.08
CA ASP A 422 13.86 5.48 -11.12
C ASP A 422 15.27 6.08 -11.06
N ASN A 423 16.17 5.42 -10.33
CA ASN A 423 17.54 5.86 -10.04
C ASN A 423 17.63 7.25 -9.39
N LEU A 424 16.60 7.67 -8.67
CA LEU A 424 16.63 8.92 -7.91
C LEU A 424 17.42 8.71 -6.61
N GLU A 425 18.41 9.57 -6.37
CA GLU A 425 19.16 9.62 -5.12
C GLU A 425 18.92 11.00 -4.49
N GLU A 426 18.09 11.06 -3.44
CA GLU A 426 17.76 12.33 -2.78
C GLU A 426 18.53 12.48 -1.48
N GLU A 427 19.39 13.50 -1.42
CA GLU A 427 20.06 13.91 -0.19
C GLU A 427 19.13 14.78 0.67
N PRO A 428 19.14 14.60 2.01
CA PRO A 428 18.45 15.50 2.89
C PRO A 428 19.05 16.90 2.75
N LYS A 429 18.21 17.88 2.43
CA LYS A 429 18.64 19.27 2.34
C LYS A 429 18.74 19.83 3.75
N ARG A 430 19.77 20.64 4.03
CA ARG A 430 19.93 21.33 5.32
C ARG A 430 18.64 22.07 5.65
N GLN A 431 17.86 21.46 6.54
CA GLN A 431 16.81 22.11 7.26
C GLN A 431 17.51 22.86 8.37
N TYR A 432 17.56 24.19 8.29
CA TYR A 432 17.85 24.96 9.48
C TYR A 432 16.80 24.54 10.50
N LEU A 433 17.26 23.98 11.61
CA LEU A 433 16.45 23.92 12.81
C LEU A 433 16.19 25.37 13.16
N VAL A 434 15.09 25.92 12.67
CA VAL A 434 13.87 25.99 13.45
C VAL A 434 12.69 26.33 12.53
N ASP A 435 12.47 25.58 11.44
CA ASP A 435 11.09 25.53 10.97
C ASP A 435 10.36 24.42 11.69
N MET A 436 9.72 24.90 12.73
CA MET A 436 8.73 24.23 13.52
C MET A 436 7.73 23.44 12.58
N MET A 437 7.57 23.79 11.31
CA MET A 437 6.64 23.13 10.37
C MET A 437 7.24 22.04 9.46
N ILE A 438 8.33 21.35 9.86
CA ILE A 438 8.75 20.12 9.17
C ILE A 438 7.93 18.94 9.69
N GLY A 439 6.75 18.81 9.12
CA GLY A 439 5.93 17.63 9.26
C GLY A 439 4.76 17.69 8.29
N PRO A 440 4.36 16.55 7.67
CA PRO A 440 3.22 16.54 6.77
C PRO A 440 1.97 17.04 7.47
N TRP A 441 1.36 18.13 7.00
CA TRP A 441 0.10 18.70 7.56
C TRP A 441 0.04 18.71 9.10
N ARG A 442 1.14 19.08 9.77
CA ARG A 442 1.27 19.01 11.24
C ARG A 442 1.28 20.40 11.86
N ILE A 443 0.44 20.56 12.88
CA ILE A 443 0.40 21.77 13.71
C ILE A 443 1.32 21.60 14.90
N LEU A 444 1.94 22.71 15.23
CA LEU A 444 2.62 22.93 16.48
C LEU A 444 1.83 23.83 17.39
N ASP A 445 1.98 23.62 18.68
CA ASP A 445 1.59 24.54 19.73
C ASP A 445 2.87 25.18 20.30
N GLN A 446 2.94 26.51 20.33
CA GLN A 446 4.09 27.26 20.81
C GLN A 446 3.90 27.70 22.26
N LYS A 447 4.87 27.37 23.12
CA LYS A 447 5.16 28.17 24.32
C LYS A 447 6.43 29.00 24.06
N THR A 448 6.42 30.23 24.54
CA THR A 448 7.35 31.35 24.29
C THR A 448 8.75 31.19 24.92
N SER A 449 9.45 30.08 24.68
CA SER A 449 10.77 29.83 25.27
C SER A 449 11.85 29.45 24.24
N LYS A 450 13.13 29.71 24.56
CA LYS A 450 14.34 29.31 23.81
C LYS A 450 14.54 27.78 23.67
N GLU A 451 13.56 27.01 24.12
CA GLU A 451 13.49 25.56 23.99
C GLU A 451 12.43 25.22 22.94
N ILE A 452 12.81 24.46 21.91
CA ILE A 452 11.86 23.98 20.91
C ILE A 452 11.14 22.77 21.51
N THR A 453 9.89 22.95 21.92
CA THR A 453 8.96 21.84 22.02
C THR A 453 8.54 21.45 20.62
N LEU A 454 9.14 20.40 20.04
CA LEU A 454 8.59 19.77 18.83
C LEU A 454 7.19 19.33 19.21
N SER A 455 6.14 20.00 18.77
CA SER A 455 4.77 19.58 19.07
C SER A 455 4.35 18.43 18.15
N ASP A 456 3.30 17.74 18.55
CA ASP A 456 3.05 16.36 18.17
C ASP A 456 2.93 16.07 16.66
N ILE A 457 3.45 14.91 16.26
CA ILE A 457 3.15 14.34 14.95
C ILE A 457 1.74 13.71 14.99
N ARG A 458 0.79 14.22 14.19
CA ARG A 458 -0.60 13.73 14.12
C ARG A 458 -1.05 13.47 12.68
N ILE A 459 -2.03 12.58 12.53
CA ILE A 459 -2.81 12.42 11.30
C ILE A 459 -4.03 13.32 11.47
N ARG A 460 -4.10 14.46 10.76
CA ARG A 460 -5.22 15.41 10.90
C ARG A 460 -6.38 15.08 9.96
N TYR A 461 -7.62 15.27 10.43
CA TYR A 461 -8.80 15.19 9.55
C TYR A 461 -8.94 16.39 8.63
N LEU A 462 -8.50 17.58 9.07
CA LEU A 462 -8.82 18.84 8.39
C LEU A 462 -8.60 18.76 6.89
N ASP A 463 -9.58 19.24 6.14
CA ASP A 463 -9.49 19.28 4.70
C ASP A 463 -8.23 20.05 4.28
N PRO A 464 -7.52 19.59 3.23
CA PRO A 464 -6.48 20.39 2.64
C PRO A 464 -7.03 21.72 2.15
N CYS A 465 -6.40 22.84 2.54
CA CYS A 465 -6.75 24.16 2.01
C CYS A 465 -6.70 24.13 0.48
N PHE A 466 -7.78 24.53 -0.19
CA PHE A 466 -7.88 24.49 -1.66
C PHE A 466 -6.77 25.30 -2.37
N HIS A 467 -6.27 26.36 -1.71
CA HIS A 467 -5.17 27.19 -2.20
C HIS A 467 -3.78 26.57 -1.95
N GLY A 468 -3.68 25.50 -1.16
CA GLY A 468 -2.44 24.80 -0.86
C GLY A 468 -1.34 25.74 -0.37
N GLY A 469 -0.18 25.66 -1.02
CA GLY A 469 0.98 26.50 -0.72
C GLY A 469 0.84 27.98 -1.10
N LYS A 470 -0.24 28.35 -1.80
CA LYS A 470 -0.56 29.74 -2.23
C LYS A 470 -1.64 30.40 -1.36
N CYS A 471 -1.97 29.80 -0.23
CA CYS A 471 -2.94 30.38 0.70
C CYS A 471 -2.38 31.66 1.33
N ASN A 472 -3.15 32.75 1.30
CA ASN A 472 -2.78 34.03 1.93
C ASN A 472 -3.36 34.19 3.34
N ASP A 473 -4.24 33.28 3.78
CA ASP A 473 -4.94 33.33 5.08
C ASP A 473 -4.23 32.51 6.17
N LEU A 474 -2.92 32.30 6.02
CA LEU A 474 -2.10 31.49 6.94
C LEU A 474 -2.00 32.09 8.35
N ASN A 475 -2.26 33.39 8.49
CA ASN A 475 -2.21 34.09 9.78
C ASN A 475 -3.59 34.22 10.43
N THR A 476 -4.64 33.73 9.77
CA THR A 476 -6.00 33.75 10.30
C THR A 476 -6.23 32.50 11.14
N GLU A 477 -6.31 32.66 12.46
CA GLU A 477 -6.47 31.54 13.40
C GLU A 477 -7.70 30.68 13.08
N GLN A 478 -8.82 31.30 12.68
CA GLN A 478 -10.01 30.58 12.24
C GLN A 478 -9.74 29.68 11.03
N HIS A 479 -9.09 30.21 9.98
CA HIS A 479 -8.76 29.45 8.77
C HIS A 479 -7.85 28.26 9.08
N CYS A 480 -6.83 28.45 9.91
CA CYS A 480 -5.87 27.41 10.30
C CYS A 480 -6.46 26.33 11.23
N ARG A 481 -7.62 26.59 11.83
CA ARG A 481 -8.40 25.59 12.57
C ARG A 481 -9.30 24.75 11.66
N GLU A 482 -9.72 25.29 10.52
CA GLU A 482 -10.63 24.65 9.58
C GLU A 482 -9.89 23.86 8.49
N PHE A 483 -8.76 24.37 8.02
CA PHE A 483 -7.99 23.77 6.93
C PHE A 483 -6.59 23.41 7.37
N SER A 484 -6.07 22.35 6.76
CA SER A 484 -4.66 22.02 6.83
C SER A 484 -3.90 22.72 5.69
N HIS A 485 -2.58 22.94 5.84
CA HIS A 485 -1.72 23.52 4.79
C HIS A 485 -0.49 22.63 4.49
N PRO A 486 0.03 22.66 3.24
CA PRO A 486 1.19 21.87 2.87
C PRO A 486 2.45 22.26 3.66
N PRO A 487 3.46 21.37 3.72
CA PRO A 487 4.71 21.68 4.38
C PRO A 487 5.47 22.76 3.63
N LEU A 488 6.49 23.33 4.27
CA LEU A 488 7.39 24.24 3.59
C LEU A 488 8.25 23.52 2.56
N CYS A 489 8.66 24.31 1.57
CA CYS A 489 9.51 23.85 0.49
C CYS A 489 10.88 23.40 1.03
N PRO A 490 11.30 22.14 0.78
CA PRO A 490 12.62 21.67 1.21
C PRO A 490 13.78 22.35 0.46
N TYR A 491 13.48 23.12 -0.60
CA TYR A 491 14.47 23.85 -1.40
C TYR A 491 14.63 25.31 -1.00
N THR A 492 13.77 25.87 -0.15
CA THR A 492 13.97 27.23 0.37
C THR A 492 14.97 27.17 1.52
N ASN A 493 16.13 27.80 1.35
CA ASN A 493 17.04 28.12 2.44
C ASN A 493 17.27 29.63 2.46
N ASP A 494 17.81 30.19 3.54
CA ASP A 494 18.01 31.65 3.69
C ASP A 494 18.94 32.25 2.62
N THR A 495 19.64 31.41 1.86
CA THR A 495 20.63 31.83 0.88
C THR A 495 20.17 31.70 -0.58
N ALA A 496 19.25 30.79 -0.89
CA ALA A 496 18.90 30.45 -2.26
C ALA A 496 17.38 30.30 -2.44
N PRO A 497 16.77 31.08 -3.35
CA PRO A 497 15.36 30.95 -3.63
C PRO A 497 15.06 29.60 -4.30
N CYS A 498 13.91 29.01 -3.97
CA CYS A 498 13.42 27.81 -4.64
C CYS A 498 13.34 28.03 -6.17
N LYS A 499 14.06 27.21 -6.94
CA LYS A 499 14.07 27.25 -8.41
C LYS A 499 12.76 26.75 -9.04
N LYS A 500 11.88 26.13 -8.25
CA LYS A 500 10.58 25.59 -8.69
C LYS A 500 9.41 26.57 -8.44
N LYS A 501 9.66 27.85 -8.13
CA LYS A 501 8.60 28.86 -7.89
C LYS A 501 7.65 29.04 -9.10
N ASN A 502 8.08 28.71 -10.32
CA ASN A 502 7.24 28.76 -11.52
C ASN A 502 6.45 27.47 -11.80
N ASP A 503 6.67 26.40 -11.03
CA ASP A 503 5.91 25.16 -11.16
C ASP A 503 4.62 25.27 -10.32
N THR A 504 3.49 25.28 -11.01
CA THR A 504 2.17 25.41 -10.39
C THR A 504 1.85 24.31 -9.39
N GLN A 505 2.28 23.06 -9.64
CA GLN A 505 2.03 21.93 -8.74
C GLN A 505 2.97 21.99 -7.54
N HIS A 506 4.24 22.34 -7.75
CA HIS A 506 5.19 22.59 -6.66
C HIS A 506 4.66 23.66 -5.69
N MET A 507 4.19 24.79 -6.24
CA MET A 507 3.60 25.87 -5.44
C MET A 507 2.26 25.51 -4.79
N LEU A 508 1.58 24.47 -5.28
CA LEU A 508 0.39 23.91 -4.62
C LEU A 508 0.80 23.02 -3.44
N TRP A 509 1.85 22.22 -3.58
CA TRP A 509 2.28 21.19 -2.63
C TRP A 509 3.27 21.68 -1.57
N PHE A 510 3.83 22.87 -1.72
CA PHE A 510 4.79 23.44 -0.79
C PHE A 510 4.55 24.92 -0.55
N ARG A 511 4.60 25.31 0.72
CA ARG A 511 4.66 26.72 1.10
C ARG A 511 6.06 27.27 0.89
N HIS A 512 6.12 28.56 0.60
CA HIS A 512 7.37 29.31 0.49
C HIS A 512 7.24 30.51 1.43
N ARG A 513 8.35 30.85 2.11
CA ARG A 513 8.40 32.02 2.96
C ARG A 513 8.27 33.29 2.11
N GLU A 514 7.60 34.30 2.64
CA GLU A 514 7.48 35.59 1.96
C GLU A 514 8.80 36.36 2.06
N LYS A 515 9.07 37.31 1.18
CA LYS A 515 10.25 38.16 1.35
C LYS A 515 10.05 39.09 2.53
N CYS A 516 11.01 39.15 3.45
CA CYS A 516 10.98 40.13 4.52
C CYS A 516 10.92 41.56 3.93
N SER A 517 9.96 42.36 4.38
CA SER A 517 9.79 43.76 3.94
C SER A 517 10.96 44.66 4.36
N TYR A 518 11.60 44.31 5.48
CA TYR A 518 12.82 44.95 6.01
C TYR A 518 14.09 44.51 5.28
N GLY A 519 14.06 43.41 4.52
CA GLY A 519 15.21 42.93 3.74
C GLY A 519 16.43 42.62 4.62
N GLY A 520 17.61 43.06 4.20
CA GLY A 520 18.89 42.87 4.90
C GLY A 520 19.03 43.70 6.18
N GLU A 521 18.10 44.63 6.43
CA GLU A 521 18.05 45.48 7.62
C GLU A 521 17.05 44.97 8.66
N CYS A 522 16.58 43.73 8.52
CA CYS A 522 15.61 43.16 9.44
C CYS A 522 16.23 42.90 10.83
N GLU A 523 15.90 43.72 11.82
CA GLU A 523 16.29 43.49 13.22
C GLU A 523 15.52 42.33 13.86
N LEU A 524 14.34 42.01 13.31
CA LEU A 524 13.47 40.94 13.82
C LEU A 524 14.03 39.54 13.55
N ILE A 525 15.01 39.39 12.65
CA ILE A 525 15.58 38.09 12.28
C ILE A 525 16.24 37.38 13.48
N GLU A 526 16.86 38.13 14.41
CA GLU A 526 17.51 37.57 15.61
C GLU A 526 16.62 37.61 16.86
N THR A 527 15.63 38.50 16.89
CA THR A 527 14.85 38.79 18.11
C THR A 527 13.45 38.18 18.10
N ASP A 528 12.86 37.98 16.93
CA ASP A 528 11.52 37.42 16.76
C ASP A 528 11.60 36.10 16.00
N PHE A 529 11.45 35.04 16.79
CA PHE A 529 11.47 33.68 16.31
C PHE A 529 10.41 33.41 15.23
N MET A 530 9.19 33.92 15.41
CA MET A 530 8.10 33.74 14.44
C MET A 530 8.39 34.46 13.13
N HIS A 531 8.88 35.70 13.21
CA HIS A 531 9.24 36.48 12.03
C HIS A 531 10.33 35.81 11.20
N SER A 532 11.40 35.36 11.84
CA SER A 532 12.51 34.65 11.17
C SER A 532 12.05 33.41 10.40
N ASN A 533 10.93 32.82 10.84
CA ASN A 533 10.34 31.63 10.26
C ASN A 533 9.33 31.92 9.15
N GLU A 534 8.63 33.05 9.20
CA GLU A 534 7.66 33.44 8.18
C GLU A 534 8.31 34.04 6.92
N PHE A 535 9.48 34.70 7.10
CA PHE A 535 10.08 35.51 6.04
C PHE A 535 11.48 35.01 5.58
N GLU A 536 11.69 34.95 4.26
CA GLU A 536 13.01 34.83 3.63
C GLU A 536 13.77 36.14 3.81
N HIS A 537 14.99 36.03 4.34
CA HIS A 537 15.93 37.15 4.45
C HIS A 537 17.02 37.03 3.38
N PRO A 538 17.64 38.14 2.93
CA PRO A 538 18.63 38.08 1.86
C PRO A 538 19.94 37.40 2.26
N GLU A 539 20.80 37.03 1.30
CA GLU A 539 22.13 36.51 1.62
C GLU A 539 22.99 37.50 2.42
N PHE A 540 23.95 37.00 3.19
CA PHE A 540 25.00 37.85 3.73
C PHE A 540 25.80 38.50 2.61
N CYS A 541 26.17 39.77 2.80
CA CYS A 541 27.05 40.47 1.88
C CYS A 541 28.34 39.67 1.69
N ARG A 542 28.77 39.46 0.43
CA ARG A 542 30.01 38.75 0.10
C ARG A 542 31.26 39.43 0.67
N ASP A 543 31.19 40.76 0.81
CA ASP A 543 32.27 41.57 1.40
C ASP A 543 32.25 41.53 2.94
N GLY A 544 31.21 40.92 3.53
CA GLY A 544 31.07 40.72 4.98
C GLY A 544 31.18 42.03 5.77
N GLY A 545 31.91 42.00 6.89
CA GLY A 545 32.17 43.19 7.69
C GLY A 545 33.02 44.26 7.01
N ARG A 546 33.64 43.97 5.85
CA ARG A 546 34.46 44.91 5.05
C ARG A 546 33.66 45.64 3.97
N CYS A 547 32.35 45.41 3.89
CA CYS A 547 31.48 46.12 2.97
C CYS A 547 31.47 47.63 3.27
N GLU A 548 31.87 48.44 2.29
CA GLU A 548 31.79 49.91 2.35
C GLU A 548 30.51 50.47 1.69
N ASN A 549 29.71 49.61 1.05
CA ASN A 549 28.50 50.01 0.35
C ASN A 549 27.34 50.24 1.33
N MET A 550 27.15 51.51 1.70
CA MET A 550 26.07 51.96 2.58
C MET A 550 24.83 52.43 1.82
N GLY A 551 24.69 52.08 0.54
CA GLY A 551 23.51 52.43 -0.25
C GLY A 551 22.26 51.70 0.27
N ALA A 552 21.13 52.42 0.36
CA ALA A 552 19.88 51.85 0.88
C ALA A 552 19.42 50.60 0.11
N GLU A 553 19.61 50.56 -1.21
CA GLU A 553 19.30 49.36 -2.01
C GLU A 553 20.20 48.17 -1.64
N HIS A 554 21.48 48.41 -1.38
CA HIS A 554 22.44 47.38 -1.00
C HIS A 554 22.18 46.84 0.40
N LEU A 555 21.94 47.72 1.37
CA LEU A 555 21.62 47.33 2.75
C LEU A 555 20.32 46.55 2.83
N LYS A 556 19.34 46.90 1.98
CA LYS A 556 18.10 46.12 1.86
C LYS A 556 18.29 44.80 1.13
N ALA A 557 19.24 44.71 0.19
CA ALA A 557 19.50 43.51 -0.61
C ALA A 557 20.41 42.48 0.05
N TYR A 558 21.18 42.84 1.10
CA TYR A 558 22.13 41.93 1.74
C TYR A 558 22.15 42.09 3.27
N GLN A 559 22.20 40.96 3.98
CA GLN A 559 22.43 40.96 5.41
C GLN A 559 23.87 41.37 5.73
N HIS A 560 24.02 42.18 6.77
CA HIS A 560 25.32 42.54 7.32
C HIS A 560 25.34 42.11 8.79
N LEU A 561 26.36 41.37 9.21
CA LEU A 561 26.58 41.10 10.63
C LEU A 561 26.64 42.44 11.39
N PRO A 562 26.12 42.52 12.62
CA PRO A 562 26.15 43.76 13.39
C PRO A 562 27.58 44.28 13.41
N LEU A 563 27.77 45.40 12.71
CA LEU A 563 29.05 46.09 12.73
C LEU A 563 29.26 46.48 14.18
N CYS A 564 30.36 45.96 14.77
CA CYS A 564 30.78 46.30 16.12
C CYS A 564 30.44 47.77 16.40
N LYS A 565 29.74 48.06 17.50
CA LYS A 565 29.31 49.42 17.91
C LYS A 565 30.39 50.48 17.73
N TYR A 566 31.65 50.05 17.81
CA TYR A 566 32.83 50.87 17.73
C TYR A 566 33.34 51.12 16.30
N ARG A 567 32.84 50.43 15.25
CA ARG A 567 33.24 50.43 13.82
C ARG A 567 34.71 50.81 13.56
N ARG A 568 35.06 52.09 13.64
CA ARG A 568 36.41 52.66 13.44
C ARG A 568 37.37 52.51 14.62
N GLU A 569 36.88 52.25 15.83
CA GLU A 569 37.63 52.10 17.08
C GLU A 569 37.82 50.62 17.48
N CYS A 570 37.23 49.67 16.75
CA CYS A 570 37.38 48.25 17.01
C CYS A 570 38.80 47.78 16.63
N VAL A 571 39.69 47.70 17.61
CA VAL A 571 41.12 47.39 17.44
C VAL A 571 41.37 46.07 16.69
N SER A 572 40.44 45.10 16.77
CA SER A 572 40.54 43.81 16.07
C SER A 572 40.14 43.84 14.60
N PHE A 573 39.54 44.92 14.09
CA PHE A 573 39.26 45.07 12.66
C PHE A 573 40.42 45.76 11.90
N ASN A 574 41.35 46.38 12.64
CA ASN A 574 42.45 47.17 12.11
C ASN A 574 43.80 46.43 12.05
N SER A 575 43.77 45.09 12.11
CA SER A 575 44.97 44.28 11.84
C SER A 575 44.68 43.33 10.69
N GLY A 576 45.21 43.68 9.52
CA GLY A 576 45.45 42.71 8.48
C GLY A 576 46.41 41.66 9.01
N SER A 577 45.95 40.42 9.03
CA SER A 577 46.76 39.20 9.04
C SER A 577 45.89 38.04 8.56
#